data_AF-A0A6V8NTA6-F1
#
_entry.id   AF-A0A6V8NTA6-F1
#
_cell.length_a   1.000
_cell.length_b   1.000
_cell.length_c   1.000
_cell.angle_alpha   90.00
_cell.angle_beta   90.00
_cell.angle_gamma   90.00
#
_symmetry.space_group_name_H-M   'P 1'
#
loop_
_entity.id
_entity.type
_entity.pdbx_description
1 polymer ?
#
loop_
_entity_poly.entity_id
_entity_poly.type
_entity_poly.pdbx_seq_one_letter_code
_entity_poly.pdbx_strand_id
1 'polypeptide(L)'
;QVKVDYIWHQEEKPKGFDCLILPGGFSYGDYLRCGAIARFSPVMECVQDFAEQGGLVLGICNGFQILLECGLLPGAMLRNQGLKFVCQFIYVRVDNNQIPFTGAAQPGQVLQLPVKHNEGNYYVEEETLKEMKRRGQIVLRYSTKEGVVTREANPNGALDNIAGICNERKNVFGLMPHPE
;
A
#
# COMPACT_ATOMS: atom_id res chain seq x y z
N GLN A 1 -17.65 18.80 -1.07
CA GLN A 1 -16.90 17.99 -0.08
C GLN A 1 -17.45 16.59 -0.14
N VAL A 2 -16.57 15.58 -0.20
CA VAL A 2 -16.98 14.17 -0.10
C VAL A 2 -17.26 13.87 1.38
N LYS A 3 -18.34 13.15 1.68
CA LYS A 3 -18.67 12.75 3.05
C LYS A 3 -17.70 11.65 3.48
N VAL A 4 -17.09 11.81 4.66
CA VAL A 4 -16.18 10.83 5.25
C VAL A 4 -16.62 10.57 6.69
N ASP A 5 -16.63 9.31 7.10
CA ASP A 5 -16.99 8.89 8.46
C ASP A 5 -15.89 7.95 8.99
N TYR A 6 -15.59 8.01 10.29
CA TYR A 6 -14.65 7.11 10.93
C TYR A 6 -15.36 5.81 11.33
N ILE A 7 -14.73 4.67 11.05
CA ILE A 7 -15.20 3.35 11.46
C ILE A 7 -14.31 2.88 12.61
N TRP A 8 -14.90 2.56 13.76
CA TRP A 8 -14.14 2.01 14.87
C TRP A 8 -13.73 0.56 14.60
N HIS A 9 -12.53 0.17 15.03
CA HIS A 9 -11.95 -1.13 14.65
C HIS A 9 -12.74 -2.36 15.17
N GLN A 10 -13.60 -2.17 16.17
CA GLN A 10 -14.50 -3.21 16.71
C GLN A 10 -15.87 -3.24 16.04
N GLU A 11 -16.17 -2.32 15.12
CA GLU A 11 -17.43 -2.36 14.36
C GLU A 11 -17.39 -3.48 13.32
N GLU A 12 -18.44 -4.29 13.29
CA GLU A 12 -18.49 -5.48 12.44
C GLU A 12 -19.10 -5.22 11.06
N LYS A 13 -19.91 -4.17 10.90
CA LYS A 13 -20.73 -3.96 9.68
C LYS A 13 -20.88 -2.49 9.27
N PRO A 14 -19.78 -1.78 9.00
CA PRO A 14 -19.88 -0.49 8.32
C PRO A 14 -20.58 -0.67 6.96
N LYS A 15 -21.66 0.08 6.71
CA LYS A 15 -22.46 0.03 5.48
C LYS A 15 -22.59 1.40 4.84
N GLY A 16 -22.81 1.42 3.52
CA GLY A 16 -23.05 2.65 2.77
C GLY A 16 -21.79 3.42 2.38
N PHE A 17 -20.65 2.72 2.32
CA PHE A 17 -19.38 3.27 1.87
C PHE A 17 -19.04 2.78 0.46
N ASP A 18 -18.59 3.70 -0.40
CA ASP A 18 -18.09 3.36 -1.74
C ASP A 18 -16.58 3.05 -1.72
N CYS A 19 -15.87 3.50 -0.68
CA CYS A 19 -14.43 3.33 -0.50
C CYS A 19 -14.08 3.23 0.98
N LEU A 20 -13.18 2.30 1.31
CA LEU A 20 -12.59 2.15 2.64
C LEU A 20 -11.10 2.50 2.58
N ILE A 21 -10.65 3.35 3.52
CA ILE A 21 -9.25 3.74 3.64
C ILE A 21 -8.72 3.22 4.97
N LEU A 22 -7.70 2.36 4.92
CA LEU A 22 -6.92 1.96 6.07
C LEU A 22 -5.77 2.98 6.22
N PRO A 23 -5.83 3.87 7.23
CA PRO A 23 -4.86 4.94 7.37
C PRO A 23 -3.49 4.43 7.80
N GLY A 24 -2.48 5.27 7.61
CA GLY A 24 -1.15 5.06 8.22
C GLY A 24 -1.16 5.29 9.73
N GLY A 25 -0.10 4.85 10.41
CA GLY A 25 0.02 4.98 11.86
C GLY A 25 0.91 3.89 12.47
N PHE A 26 0.68 3.63 13.76
CA PHE A 26 1.31 2.57 14.54
C PHE A 26 0.20 1.70 15.14
N SER A 27 -0.50 0.92 14.31
CA SER A 27 -1.58 0.06 14.80
C SER A 27 -1.06 -0.89 15.89
N TYR A 28 -1.67 -0.80 17.07
CA TYR A 28 -1.27 -1.56 18.26
C TYR A 28 0.22 -1.42 18.62
N GLY A 29 0.85 -0.28 18.35
CA GLY A 29 2.24 0.02 18.72
C GLY A 29 3.30 -0.87 18.06
N ASP A 30 2.94 -1.64 17.02
CA ASP A 30 3.82 -2.54 16.28
C ASP A 30 4.61 -3.55 17.16
N TYR A 31 4.08 -3.90 18.34
CA TYR A 31 4.80 -4.68 19.38
C TYR A 31 5.26 -6.09 18.95
N LEU A 32 4.63 -6.68 17.92
CA LEU A 32 5.00 -7.99 17.37
C LEU A 32 5.53 -7.88 15.93
N ARG A 33 4.71 -7.32 15.03
CA ARG A 33 5.00 -6.92 13.64
C ARG A 33 4.00 -5.85 13.23
N CYS A 34 4.37 -4.92 12.35
CA CYS A 34 3.47 -3.84 11.95
C CYS A 34 2.18 -4.40 11.31
N GLY A 35 1.02 -4.00 11.83
CA GLY A 35 -0.29 -4.43 11.31
C GLY A 35 -0.71 -5.88 11.63
N ALA A 36 0.18 -6.72 12.17
CA ALA A 36 -0.09 -8.15 12.42
C ALA A 36 -1.14 -8.40 13.51
N ILE A 37 -1.37 -7.46 14.43
CA ILE A 37 -2.45 -7.54 15.42
C ILE A 37 -3.76 -6.99 14.82
N ALA A 38 -3.68 -5.96 13.98
CA ALA A 38 -4.84 -5.30 13.39
C ALA A 38 -5.62 -6.22 12.44
N ARG A 39 -4.97 -7.22 11.83
CA ARG A 39 -5.66 -8.23 11.00
C ARG A 39 -6.74 -9.02 11.76
N PHE A 40 -6.62 -9.12 13.09
CA PHE A 40 -7.58 -9.83 13.93
C PHE A 40 -8.69 -8.92 14.47
N SER A 41 -8.70 -7.65 14.06
CA SER A 41 -9.75 -6.73 14.46
C SER A 41 -11.07 -7.09 13.78
N PRO A 42 -12.23 -7.05 14.48
CA PRO A 42 -13.52 -7.43 13.91
C PRO A 42 -13.86 -6.72 12.58
N VAL A 43 -13.48 -5.44 12.44
CA VAL A 43 -13.69 -4.68 11.20
C VAL A 43 -13.04 -5.30 9.97
N MET A 44 -11.97 -6.10 10.13
CA MET A 44 -11.23 -6.65 9.01
C MET A 44 -11.99 -7.73 8.25
N GLU A 45 -12.93 -8.43 8.89
CA GLU A 45 -13.85 -9.33 8.18
C GLU A 45 -14.71 -8.53 7.19
N CYS A 46 -15.26 -7.40 7.64
CA CYS A 46 -16.03 -6.51 6.77
C CYS A 46 -15.19 -5.90 5.64
N VAL A 47 -13.92 -5.55 5.90
CA VAL A 47 -13.02 -5.02 4.86
C VAL A 47 -12.75 -6.08 3.79
N GLN A 48 -12.58 -7.34 4.20
CA GLN A 48 -12.39 -8.46 3.26
C GLN A 48 -13.65 -8.67 2.41
N ASP A 49 -14.82 -8.79 3.04
CA ASP A 49 -16.10 -8.93 2.34
C ASP A 49 -16.35 -7.79 1.36
N PHE A 50 -16.04 -6.55 1.77
CA PHE A 50 -16.19 -5.37 0.93
C PHE A 50 -15.26 -5.41 -0.28
N ALA A 51 -14.00 -5.81 -0.10
CA ALA A 51 -13.05 -5.98 -1.18
C ALA A 51 -13.45 -7.11 -2.14
N GLU A 52 -13.98 -8.23 -1.64
CA GLU A 52 -14.44 -9.34 -2.48
C GLU A 52 -15.65 -8.96 -3.35
N GLN A 53 -16.52 -8.10 -2.83
CA GLN A 53 -17.67 -7.56 -3.56
C GLN A 53 -17.29 -6.48 -4.59
N GLY A 54 -16.00 -6.13 -4.72
CA GLY A 54 -15.52 -5.14 -5.67
C GLY A 54 -15.45 -3.71 -5.14
N GLY A 55 -15.69 -3.52 -3.84
CA GLY A 55 -15.52 -2.24 -3.16
C GLY A 55 -14.08 -1.74 -3.21
N LEU A 56 -13.88 -0.42 -3.17
CA LEU A 56 -12.56 0.19 -3.27
C LEU A 56 -11.87 0.24 -1.91
N VAL A 57 -10.69 -0.37 -1.78
CA VAL A 57 -9.92 -0.38 -0.54
C VAL A 57 -8.54 0.22 -0.76
N LEU A 58 -8.18 1.24 0.03
CA LEU A 58 -6.88 1.89 0.00
C LEU A 58 -6.15 1.67 1.33
N GLY A 59 -4.94 1.13 1.30
CA GLY A 59 -4.08 1.01 2.48
C GLY A 59 -2.84 1.90 2.36
N ILE A 60 -2.68 2.84 3.29
CA ILE A 60 -1.57 3.81 3.28
C ILE A 60 -0.58 3.46 4.40
N CYS A 61 0.70 3.31 4.07
CA CYS A 61 1.79 2.95 4.99
C CYS A 61 1.44 1.74 5.87
N ASN A 62 0.94 1.97 7.09
CA ASN A 62 0.50 0.90 7.98
C ASN A 62 -0.75 0.18 7.48
N GLY A 63 -1.67 0.87 6.81
CA GLY A 63 -2.78 0.24 6.11
C GLY A 63 -2.31 -0.74 5.03
N PHE A 64 -1.22 -0.43 4.31
CA PHE A 64 -0.65 -1.36 3.34
C PHE A 64 -0.09 -2.62 4.02
N GLN A 65 0.61 -2.47 5.14
CA GLN A 65 1.08 -3.61 5.94
C GLN A 65 -0.08 -4.51 6.39
N ILE A 66 -1.19 -3.91 6.86
CA ILE A 66 -2.40 -4.66 7.25
C ILE A 66 -2.98 -5.44 6.06
N LEU A 67 -3.08 -4.82 4.89
CA LEU A 67 -3.61 -5.49 3.69
C LEU A 67 -2.76 -6.70 3.27
N LEU A 68 -1.44 -6.65 3.47
CA LEU A 68 -0.54 -7.78 3.24
C LEU A 68 -0.76 -8.89 4.29
N GLU A 69 -0.82 -8.52 5.56
CA GLU A 69 -1.03 -9.46 6.68
C GLU A 69 -2.40 -10.16 6.64
N CYS A 70 -3.41 -9.54 6.02
CA CYS A 70 -4.74 -10.11 5.80
C CYS A 70 -4.86 -10.90 4.48
N GLY A 71 -3.81 -10.93 3.65
CA GLY A 71 -3.84 -11.64 2.36
C GLY A 71 -4.67 -10.95 1.26
N LEU A 72 -5.12 -9.71 1.49
CA LEU A 72 -5.79 -8.90 0.45
C LEU A 72 -4.82 -8.41 -0.63
N LEU A 73 -3.53 -8.32 -0.28
CA LEU A 73 -2.43 -8.04 -1.20
C LEU A 73 -1.33 -9.10 -1.03
N PRO A 74 -0.59 -9.44 -2.11
CA PRO A 74 0.48 -10.43 -2.04
C PRO A 74 1.77 -9.84 -1.46
N GLY A 75 2.55 -10.68 -0.78
CA GLY A 75 3.88 -10.34 -0.26
C GLY A 75 3.87 -9.96 1.22
N ALA A 76 4.97 -9.36 1.66
CA ALA A 76 5.16 -8.95 3.06
C ALA A 76 6.02 -7.69 3.15
N MET A 77 5.99 -7.03 4.31
CA MET A 77 6.90 -5.95 4.64
C MET A 77 8.02 -6.44 5.54
N LEU A 78 9.25 -6.09 5.16
CA LEU A 78 10.45 -6.31 5.95
C LEU A 78 10.94 -4.99 6.54
N ARG A 79 11.88 -5.09 7.48
CA ARG A 79 12.64 -3.93 7.95
C ARG A 79 13.44 -3.31 6.80
N ASN A 80 13.57 -1.98 6.83
CA ASN A 80 14.39 -1.25 5.88
C ASN A 80 15.84 -1.79 5.89
N GLN A 81 16.47 -1.97 4.72
CA GLN A 81 17.83 -2.57 4.62
C GLN A 81 18.89 -1.82 5.45
N GLY A 82 18.73 -0.52 5.67
CA GLY A 82 19.63 0.28 6.52
C GLY A 82 19.30 0.29 8.01
N LEU A 83 18.22 -0.40 8.43
CA LEU A 83 17.68 -0.39 9.80
C LEU A 83 17.40 1.01 10.37
N LYS A 84 17.25 2.01 9.49
CA LYS A 84 16.95 3.40 9.83
C LYS A 84 15.50 3.73 9.50
N PHE A 85 14.93 4.56 10.35
CA PHE A 85 13.67 5.24 10.06
C PHE A 85 13.88 6.23 8.91
N VAL A 86 12.99 6.20 7.92
CA VAL A 86 13.01 7.13 6.78
C VAL A 86 11.87 8.11 6.94
N CYS A 87 12.20 9.41 6.95
CA CYS A 87 11.26 10.52 7.01
C CYS A 87 11.71 11.62 6.05
N GLN A 88 11.25 11.56 4.80
CA GLN A 88 11.65 12.51 3.76
C GLN A 88 10.66 12.51 2.60
N PHE A 89 10.74 13.52 1.73
CA PHE A 89 10.08 13.48 0.44
C PHE A 89 10.88 12.62 -0.54
N ILE A 90 10.19 11.69 -1.21
CA ILE A 90 10.77 10.84 -2.25
C ILE A 90 10.00 11.02 -3.56
N TYR A 91 10.59 10.59 -4.66
CA TYR A 91 9.92 10.55 -5.95
C TYR A 91 9.44 9.13 -6.23
N VAL A 92 8.19 9.03 -6.68
CA VAL A 92 7.64 7.78 -7.22
C VAL A 92 7.17 7.99 -8.65
N ARG A 93 7.38 6.99 -9.49
CA ARG A 93 6.81 6.91 -10.84
C ARG A 93 5.55 6.08 -10.81
N VAL A 94 4.51 6.56 -11.50
CA VAL A 94 3.28 5.81 -11.75
C VAL A 94 3.51 4.84 -12.91
N ASP A 95 3.66 3.57 -12.60
CA ASP A 95 3.86 2.48 -13.58
C ASP A 95 2.53 1.97 -14.13
N ASN A 96 1.47 1.99 -13.32
CA ASN A 96 0.12 1.62 -13.74
C ASN A 96 -0.90 2.69 -13.34
N ASN A 97 -1.52 3.31 -14.35
CA ASN A 97 -2.59 4.28 -14.19
C ASN A 97 -3.98 3.72 -14.56
N GLN A 98 -4.11 2.41 -14.78
CA GLN A 98 -5.36 1.75 -15.20
C GLN A 98 -6.16 1.20 -14.00
N ILE A 99 -6.00 1.80 -12.82
CA ILE A 99 -6.78 1.46 -11.63
C ILE A 99 -7.53 2.69 -11.12
N PRO A 100 -8.66 2.53 -10.41
CA PRO A 100 -9.47 3.66 -9.94
C PRO A 100 -8.69 4.72 -9.15
N PHE A 101 -7.63 4.30 -8.44
CA PHE A 101 -6.82 5.17 -7.58
C PHE A 101 -5.79 6.05 -8.32
N THR A 102 -5.35 5.64 -9.52
CA THR A 102 -4.30 6.34 -10.28
C THR A 102 -4.77 6.77 -11.68
N GLY A 103 -6.06 6.65 -11.99
CA GLY A 103 -6.65 6.99 -13.29
C GLY A 103 -6.51 8.45 -13.73
N ALA A 104 -6.30 9.37 -12.79
CA ALA A 104 -6.04 10.78 -13.09
C ALA A 104 -4.56 11.06 -13.44
N ALA A 105 -3.65 10.11 -13.20
CA ALA A 105 -2.24 10.27 -13.48
C ALA A 105 -1.92 9.89 -14.94
N GLN A 106 -0.89 10.52 -15.49
CA GLN A 106 -0.33 10.13 -16.79
C GLN A 106 0.58 8.90 -16.62
N PRO A 107 0.66 8.01 -17.63
CA PRO A 107 1.62 6.91 -17.61
C PRO A 107 3.05 7.45 -17.44
N GLY A 108 3.79 6.93 -16.47
CA GLY A 108 5.15 7.37 -16.18
C GLY A 108 5.25 8.71 -15.45
N GLN A 109 4.13 9.31 -15.03
CA GLN A 109 4.13 10.53 -14.24
C GLN A 109 4.94 10.33 -12.94
N VAL A 110 5.79 11.29 -12.63
CA VAL A 110 6.55 11.32 -11.38
C VAL A 110 5.83 12.19 -10.36
N LEU A 111 5.62 11.64 -9.16
CA LEU A 111 5.01 12.31 -8.02
C LEU A 111 6.06 12.45 -6.91
N GLN A 112 6.03 13.58 -6.21
CA GLN A 112 6.83 13.77 -4.99
C GLN A 112 5.92 13.53 -3.79
N LEU A 113 6.20 12.48 -3.01
CA LEU A 113 5.38 12.07 -1.88
C LEU A 113 6.24 11.92 -0.62
N PRO A 114 5.72 12.28 0.57
CA PRO A 114 6.39 11.99 1.82
C PRO A 114 6.34 10.48 2.13
N VAL A 115 7.40 9.98 2.79
CA VAL A 115 7.44 8.65 3.41
C VAL A 115 7.82 8.79 4.87
N LYS A 116 7.25 7.95 5.74
CA LYS A 116 7.48 7.96 7.19
C LYS A 116 7.40 6.55 7.78
N HIS A 117 8.48 5.77 7.71
CA HIS A 117 8.44 4.37 8.15
C HIS A 117 9.83 3.77 8.51
N ASN A 118 9.81 2.73 9.35
CA ASN A 118 10.93 1.82 9.67
C ASN A 118 10.82 0.45 8.96
N GLU A 119 9.60 0.04 8.60
CA GLU A 119 9.28 -1.26 7.97
C GLU A 119 8.52 -1.06 6.65
N GLY A 120 9.22 -0.63 5.59
CA GLY A 120 8.61 -0.42 4.26
C GLY A 120 9.31 -1.16 3.13
N ASN A 121 10.18 -2.13 3.47
CA ASN A 121 10.90 -2.93 2.50
C ASN A 121 9.99 -4.05 1.99
N TYR A 122 9.23 -3.77 0.94
CA TYR A 122 8.32 -4.73 0.33
C TYR A 122 9.09 -5.91 -0.28
N TYR A 123 8.61 -7.13 -0.03
CA TYR A 123 9.18 -8.36 -0.56
C TYR A 123 8.10 -9.33 -1.01
N VAL A 124 8.40 -10.08 -2.08
CA VAL A 124 7.61 -11.21 -2.56
C VAL A 124 8.53 -12.19 -3.28
N GLU A 125 8.14 -13.47 -3.33
CA GLU A 125 8.86 -14.50 -4.07
C GLU A 125 8.96 -14.19 -5.58
N GLU A 126 10.02 -14.67 -6.22
CA GLU A 126 10.34 -14.35 -7.62
C GLU A 126 9.20 -14.71 -8.59
N GLU A 127 8.58 -15.88 -8.42
CA GLU A 127 7.46 -16.32 -9.27
C GLU A 127 6.23 -15.42 -9.12
N THR A 128 5.91 -15.02 -7.89
CA THR A 128 4.83 -14.06 -7.63
C THR A 128 5.15 -12.69 -8.22
N LEU A 129 6.41 -12.23 -8.14
CA LEU A 129 6.83 -10.98 -8.77
C LEU A 129 6.64 -11.02 -10.29
N LYS A 130 7.01 -12.13 -10.95
CA LYS A 130 6.79 -12.32 -12.40
C LYS A 130 5.30 -12.26 -12.74
N GLU A 131 4.46 -12.91 -11.95
CA GLU A 131 3.01 -12.88 -12.12
C GLU A 131 2.44 -11.46 -11.98
N MET A 132 2.84 -10.76 -10.92
CA MET A 132 2.43 -9.38 -10.65
C MET A 132 2.83 -8.43 -11.79
N LYS A 133 4.03 -8.59 -12.35
CA LYS A 133 4.48 -7.83 -13.54
C LYS A 133 3.57 -8.09 -14.73
N ARG A 134 3.29 -9.37 -15.03
CA ARG A 134 2.41 -9.76 -16.14
C ARG A 134 0.99 -9.20 -15.99
N ARG A 135 0.48 -9.15 -14.76
CA ARG A 135 -0.86 -8.62 -14.45
C ARG A 135 -0.91 -7.10 -14.25
N GLY A 136 0.21 -6.38 -14.35
CA GLY A 136 0.26 -4.95 -14.07
C GLY A 136 -0.16 -4.61 -12.64
N GLN A 137 0.24 -5.41 -11.66
CA GLN A 137 -0.08 -5.17 -10.24
C GLN A 137 0.89 -4.21 -9.54
N ILE A 138 2.01 -3.87 -10.19
CA ILE A 138 2.95 -2.85 -9.71
C ILE A 138 2.42 -1.48 -10.16
N VAL A 139 2.01 -0.67 -9.19
CA VAL A 139 1.35 0.62 -9.46
C VAL A 139 2.33 1.77 -9.35
N LEU A 140 3.15 1.76 -8.30
CA LEU A 140 4.13 2.80 -8.02
C LEU A 140 5.51 2.18 -7.82
N ARG A 141 6.54 2.85 -8.36
CA ARG A 141 7.94 2.54 -8.06
C ARG A 141 8.70 3.75 -7.55
N TYR A 142 9.59 3.55 -6.59
CA TYR A 142 10.60 4.55 -6.23
C TYR A 142 11.48 4.86 -7.43
N SER A 143 11.64 6.15 -7.74
CA SER A 143 12.39 6.65 -8.88
C SER A 143 13.16 7.91 -8.53
N THR A 144 14.03 8.35 -9.44
CA THR A 144 14.56 9.71 -9.41
C THR A 144 13.47 10.71 -9.80
N LYS A 145 13.79 12.00 -9.71
CA LYS A 145 12.91 13.10 -10.15
C LYS A 145 12.59 13.02 -11.65
N GLU A 146 13.50 12.45 -12.43
CA GLU A 146 13.38 12.22 -13.88
C GLU A 146 12.62 10.93 -14.21
N GLY A 147 12.16 10.17 -13.20
CA GLY A 147 11.40 8.93 -13.41
C GLY A 147 12.26 7.70 -13.69
N VAL A 148 13.56 7.77 -13.43
CA VAL A 148 14.48 6.63 -13.61
C VAL A 148 14.44 5.76 -12.35
N VAL A 149 14.23 4.46 -12.52
CA VAL A 149 14.21 3.49 -11.41
C VAL A 149 15.64 3.02 -11.16
N THR A 150 16.24 3.49 -10.08
CA THR A 150 17.60 3.10 -9.67
C THR A 150 17.61 2.62 -8.23
N ARG A 151 18.62 1.84 -7.84
CA ARG A 151 18.74 1.31 -6.47
C ARG A 151 18.84 2.44 -5.43
N GLU A 152 19.47 3.56 -5.79
CA GLU A 152 19.71 4.71 -4.92
C GLU A 152 18.42 5.50 -4.64
N ALA A 153 17.47 5.50 -5.58
CA ALA A 153 16.17 6.12 -5.39
C ALA A 153 15.27 5.36 -4.39
N ASN A 154 15.61 4.10 -4.11
CA ASN A 154 14.85 3.24 -3.21
C ASN A 154 15.25 3.49 -1.75
N PRO A 155 14.39 4.12 -0.93
CA PRO A 155 14.78 4.55 0.40
C PRO A 155 14.88 3.40 1.41
N ASN A 156 14.30 2.24 1.10
CA ASN A 156 14.05 1.17 2.08
C ASN A 156 14.53 -0.21 1.63
N GLY A 157 14.91 -0.35 0.36
CA GLY A 157 15.40 -1.60 -0.21
C GLY A 157 14.29 -2.50 -0.76
N ALA A 158 13.07 -1.99 -0.93
CA ALA A 158 11.94 -2.73 -1.48
C ALA A 158 12.30 -3.42 -2.80
N LEU A 159 11.87 -4.67 -2.95
CA LEU A 159 12.10 -5.46 -4.15
C LEU A 159 11.59 -4.72 -5.39
N ASP A 160 12.42 -4.66 -6.43
CA ASP A 160 12.07 -4.06 -7.73
C ASP A 160 11.65 -2.57 -7.62
N ASN A 161 12.10 -1.89 -6.56
CA ASN A 161 11.72 -0.52 -6.20
C ASN A 161 10.23 -0.31 -5.99
N ILE A 162 9.48 -1.35 -5.63
CA ILE A 162 8.03 -1.26 -5.48
C ILE A 162 7.67 -0.35 -4.29
N ALA A 163 6.88 0.69 -4.57
CA ALA A 163 6.34 1.62 -3.58
C ALA A 163 4.84 1.40 -3.31
N GLY A 164 4.12 0.78 -4.25
CA GLY A 164 2.72 0.42 -4.10
C GLY A 164 2.22 -0.57 -5.15
N ILE A 165 1.27 -1.41 -4.75
CA ILE A 165 0.73 -2.52 -5.54
C ILE A 165 -0.79 -2.62 -5.39
N CYS A 166 -1.44 -3.26 -6.36
CA CYS A 166 -2.86 -3.58 -6.28
C CYS A 166 -3.13 -5.09 -6.34
N ASN A 167 -4.32 -5.50 -5.90
CA ASN A 167 -4.78 -6.88 -6.07
C ASN A 167 -5.08 -7.20 -7.55
N GLU A 168 -5.44 -8.44 -7.85
CA GLU A 168 -5.74 -8.87 -9.22
C GLU A 168 -6.96 -8.15 -9.81
N ARG A 169 -7.98 -7.89 -8.98
CA ARG A 169 -9.23 -7.21 -9.36
C ARG A 169 -9.10 -5.69 -9.46
N LYS A 170 -7.93 -5.12 -9.12
CA LYS A 170 -7.60 -3.68 -9.18
C LYS A 170 -8.41 -2.76 -8.25
N ASN A 171 -9.21 -3.33 -7.35
CA ASN A 171 -10.03 -2.57 -6.40
C ASN A 171 -9.38 -2.40 -5.02
N VAL A 172 -8.31 -3.16 -4.72
CA VAL A 172 -7.51 -2.98 -3.51
C VAL A 172 -6.15 -2.41 -3.90
N PHE A 173 -5.74 -1.29 -3.30
CA PHE A 173 -4.47 -0.62 -3.56
C PHE A 173 -3.75 -0.35 -2.24
N GLY A 174 -2.49 -0.76 -2.14
CA GLY A 174 -1.62 -0.50 -1.00
C GLY A 174 -0.38 0.28 -1.42
N LEU A 175 0.01 1.30 -0.66
CA LEU A 175 1.22 2.07 -0.90
C LEU A 175 1.90 2.51 0.39
N MET A 176 3.23 2.58 0.36
CA MET A 176 4.04 3.05 1.50
C MET A 176 4.14 4.58 1.61
N PRO A 177 4.24 5.36 0.50
CA PRO A 177 4.18 6.81 0.58
C PRO A 177 2.82 7.30 1.07
N HIS A 178 2.78 8.51 1.63
CA HIS A 178 1.58 9.16 2.15
C HIS A 178 1.04 10.19 1.13
N PRO A 179 -0.01 9.87 0.35
CA PRO A 179 -0.61 10.78 -0.61
C PRO A 179 -1.60 11.80 0.01
N GLU A 180 -2.02 11.59 1.26
CA GLU A 180 -2.89 12.48 2.03
C GLU A 180 -2.21 13.78 2.48
#